data_AF-A0A9E5RDM0-F1
#
_entry.id   AF-A0A9E5RDM0-F1
#
_cell.length_a   1.000
_cell.length_b   1.000
_cell.length_c   1.000
_cell.angle_alpha   90.00
_cell.angle_beta   90.00
_cell.angle_gamma   90.00
#
_symmetry.space_group_name_H-M   'P 1'
#
loop_
_entity.id
_entity.type
_entity.pdbx_description
1 polymer ?
#
loop_
_entity_poly.entity_id
_entity_poly.type
_entity_poly.pdbx_seq_one_letter_code
_entity_poly.pdbx_strand_id
1 'polypeptide(L)'
;MTVSKSPISAAPANFREVVAQNDVFISYSRRDKAFVETLDAALKNLNRDPWVDWEDIYKGEEWWKAIQRGIESANTFVFVISPDSVASAVCREEVSYAAECNKRFLPIVWREGFDPQQMHPAIASHNWLFFRETDDFNHALQELIQAMDIDLDHLRAHTRLLMRAKDWHAKAQNGSYLLRGHDLQEAEQWLVQGLNKDPKPTPLQTQYIDRSREAETQILKARQKAKWVVVLATVLVNMLLVTGGCFWLYGSASNWARRWVDRQLQDALNVGLAGISGDEFEAIAYEPPTPASQEFYQNHQDWLVKVNIALPNAFSRTYAPTGNPREIIWIGDSLRDTEAQPISATRFRQPYIVDPISQYWLAAGLIEPTITRTTYTDEFGSWLSICGPIQNSAGQVVGGLRVDFRADYVRQIEQQVRNRLLTAYIIVFIWLFILSLVILRVTRPPAA
;
A
#
# COMPACT_ATOMS: atom_id res chain seq x y z
N MET A 1 -12.78 2.44 -54.74
CA MET A 1 -11.52 2.46 -53.97
C MET A 1 -11.48 3.76 -53.19
N THR A 2 -11.92 3.66 -51.95
CA THR A 2 -12.18 4.75 -51.01
C THR A 2 -10.89 5.14 -50.29
N VAL A 3 -10.49 6.40 -50.42
CA VAL A 3 -9.31 6.95 -49.74
C VAL A 3 -9.66 7.17 -48.27
N SER A 4 -9.05 6.35 -47.41
CA SER A 4 -9.07 6.46 -45.95
C SER A 4 -8.35 7.74 -45.51
N LYS A 5 -9.10 8.71 -44.96
CA LYS A 5 -8.54 9.80 -44.16
C LYS A 5 -8.39 9.30 -42.72
N SER A 6 -7.15 9.13 -42.27
CA SER A 6 -6.81 8.95 -40.87
C SER A 6 -7.28 10.15 -40.03
N PRO A 7 -7.84 9.95 -38.82
CA PRO A 7 -8.22 11.06 -37.96
C PRO A 7 -6.95 11.65 -37.34
N ILE A 8 -6.73 12.95 -37.56
CA ILE A 8 -5.73 13.72 -36.84
C ILE A 8 -6.12 13.69 -35.36
N SER A 9 -5.31 12.99 -34.57
CA SER A 9 -5.32 13.08 -33.12
C SER A 9 -4.94 14.51 -32.73
N ALA A 10 -5.93 15.32 -32.41
CA ALA A 10 -5.72 16.60 -31.76
C ALA A 10 -5.31 16.31 -30.31
N ALA A 11 -4.00 16.39 -30.04
CA ALA A 11 -3.51 16.57 -28.68
C ALA A 11 -4.15 17.84 -28.10
N PRO A 12 -4.61 17.85 -26.83
CA PRO A 12 -5.15 19.06 -26.25
C PRO A 12 -4.04 20.12 -26.22
N ALA A 13 -4.28 21.24 -26.90
CA ALA A 13 -3.42 22.41 -26.85
C ALA A 13 -3.16 22.77 -25.37
N ASN A 14 -1.90 23.02 -25.04
CA ASN A 14 -1.51 23.48 -23.71
C ASN A 14 -2.32 24.73 -23.36
N PHE A 15 -3.16 24.64 -22.31
CA PHE A 15 -4.01 25.71 -21.77
C PHE A 15 -3.22 26.92 -21.18
N ARG A 16 -1.94 27.06 -21.50
CA ARG A 16 -1.04 28.07 -20.97
C ARG A 16 -1.07 29.40 -21.73
N GLU A 17 -1.69 29.49 -22.91
CA GLU A 17 -1.28 30.55 -23.84
C GLU A 17 -2.36 31.50 -24.42
N VAL A 18 -3.64 31.41 -24.07
CA VAL A 18 -4.61 32.39 -24.62
C VAL A 18 -5.70 32.79 -23.62
N VAL A 19 -5.34 33.64 -22.66
CA VAL A 19 -6.28 34.72 -22.30
C VAL A 19 -5.71 35.92 -23.04
N ALA A 20 -6.36 36.36 -24.11
CA ALA A 20 -5.98 37.60 -24.78
C ALA A 20 -5.99 38.70 -23.70
N GLN A 21 -4.80 39.18 -23.37
CA GLN A 21 -4.56 40.14 -22.32
C GLN A 21 -4.39 41.47 -23.03
N ASN A 22 -5.47 42.25 -23.10
CA ASN A 22 -5.38 43.57 -23.70
C ASN A 22 -4.39 44.41 -22.88
N ASP A 23 -3.54 45.19 -23.53
CA ASP A 23 -2.61 46.04 -22.79
C ASP A 23 -3.34 47.19 -22.13
N VAL A 24 -4.39 47.70 -22.78
CA VAL A 24 -5.13 48.88 -22.33
C VAL A 24 -6.59 48.83 -22.72
N PHE A 25 -7.46 49.27 -21.82
CA PHE A 25 -8.85 49.60 -22.10
C PHE A 25 -8.96 51.13 -22.22
N ILE A 26 -9.61 51.64 -23.27
CA ILE A 26 -9.80 53.08 -23.47
C ILE A 26 -11.27 53.44 -23.29
N SER A 27 -11.56 54.15 -22.19
CA SER A 27 -12.88 54.74 -21.91
C SER A 27 -12.91 56.19 -22.42
N TYR A 28 -13.89 56.51 -23.27
CA TYR A 28 -14.00 57.80 -23.94
C TYR A 28 -15.45 58.19 -24.24
N SER A 29 -15.69 59.48 -24.50
CA SER A 29 -16.97 59.93 -25.05
C SER A 29 -16.98 59.75 -26.56
N ARG A 30 -18.11 59.31 -27.13
CA ARG A 30 -18.27 59.17 -28.59
C ARG A 30 -17.99 60.46 -29.38
N ARG A 31 -18.12 61.63 -28.74
CA ARG A 31 -17.78 62.94 -29.33
C ARG A 31 -16.27 63.13 -29.53
N ASP A 32 -15.44 62.31 -28.88
CA ASP A 32 -13.99 62.30 -28.96
C ASP A 32 -13.45 61.18 -29.87
N LYS A 33 -14.32 60.50 -30.62
CA LYS A 33 -13.96 59.32 -31.45
C LYS A 33 -12.76 59.55 -32.37
N ALA A 34 -12.69 60.69 -33.06
CA ALA A 34 -11.59 60.99 -33.99
C ALA A 34 -10.21 61.01 -33.30
N PHE A 35 -10.13 61.54 -32.08
CA PHE A 35 -8.91 61.51 -31.28
C PHE A 35 -8.58 60.08 -30.85
N VAL A 36 -9.57 59.33 -30.39
CA VAL A 36 -9.36 57.95 -29.91
C VAL A 36 -8.97 57.01 -31.05
N GLU A 37 -9.48 57.21 -32.27
CA GLU A 37 -9.04 56.47 -33.47
C GLU A 37 -7.55 56.72 -33.76
N THR A 38 -7.10 57.97 -33.58
CA THR A 38 -5.69 58.34 -33.72
C THR A 38 -4.83 57.68 -32.64
N LEU A 39 -5.29 57.70 -31.38
CA LEU A 39 -4.61 57.08 -30.25
C LEU A 39 -4.53 55.56 -30.39
N ASP A 40 -5.63 54.90 -30.75
CA ASP A 40 -5.72 53.46 -30.99
C ASP A 40 -4.76 53.02 -32.10
N ALA A 41 -4.76 53.72 -33.23
CA ALA A 41 -3.83 53.45 -34.33
C ALA A 41 -2.37 53.62 -33.90
N ALA A 42 -2.06 54.68 -33.13
CA ALA A 42 -0.73 54.91 -32.62
C ALA A 42 -0.26 53.83 -31.65
N LEU A 43 -1.13 53.38 -30.73
CA LEU A 43 -0.86 52.28 -29.80
C LEU A 43 -0.63 50.95 -30.55
N LYS A 44 -1.46 50.63 -31.55
CA LYS A 44 -1.30 49.45 -32.40
C LYS A 44 0.00 49.47 -33.19
N ASN A 45 0.39 50.62 -33.72
CA ASN A 45 1.68 50.79 -34.40
C ASN A 45 2.88 50.54 -33.48
N LEU A 46 2.69 50.65 -32.16
CA LEU A 46 3.68 50.35 -31.12
C LEU A 46 3.51 48.94 -30.54
N ASN A 47 2.83 48.03 -31.24
CA ASN A 47 2.54 46.65 -30.82
C ASN A 47 1.81 46.55 -29.46
N ARG A 48 0.92 47.50 -29.17
CA ARG A 48 -0.01 47.40 -28.05
C ARG A 48 -1.36 46.89 -28.52
N ASP A 49 -2.08 46.24 -27.61
CA ASP A 49 -3.43 45.72 -27.84
C ASP A 49 -4.49 46.54 -27.10
N PRO A 50 -4.93 47.68 -27.67
CA PRO A 50 -6.00 48.49 -27.09
C PRO A 50 -7.38 47.87 -27.32
N TRP A 51 -8.17 47.85 -26.24
CA TRP A 51 -9.59 47.54 -26.27
C TRP A 51 -10.39 48.84 -26.21
N VAL A 52 -11.27 49.03 -27.19
CA VAL A 52 -12.11 50.24 -27.31
C VAL A 52 -13.52 49.82 -27.77
N ASP A 53 -14.56 50.41 -27.17
CA ASP A 53 -15.93 50.25 -27.67
C ASP A 53 -16.19 51.20 -28.85
N TRP A 54 -16.14 50.66 -30.07
CA TRP A 54 -16.31 51.41 -31.32
C TRP A 54 -17.76 51.53 -31.82
N GLU A 55 -18.74 50.95 -31.11
CA GLU A 55 -20.18 50.75 -31.45
C GLU A 55 -20.56 49.41 -32.12
N ASP A 56 -19.69 48.39 -32.12
CA ASP A 56 -19.94 47.07 -32.76
C ASP A 56 -20.07 45.89 -31.78
N ILE A 57 -20.54 46.11 -30.54
CA ILE A 57 -20.97 44.98 -29.70
C ILE A 57 -22.23 44.38 -30.33
N TYR A 58 -22.05 43.23 -30.99
CA TYR A 58 -23.07 42.48 -31.73
C TYR A 58 -24.43 42.50 -31.05
N LYS A 59 -25.49 42.81 -31.82
CA LYS A 59 -26.89 42.69 -31.41
C LYS A 59 -27.16 41.25 -30.93
N GLY A 60 -27.09 41.01 -29.63
CA GLY A 60 -27.30 39.69 -29.02
C GLY A 60 -26.51 39.42 -27.74
N GLU A 61 -25.40 40.14 -27.50
CA GLU A 61 -24.67 40.08 -26.22
C GLU A 61 -25.15 41.18 -25.27
N GLU A 62 -25.20 40.91 -23.95
CA GLU A 62 -25.46 41.97 -22.98
C GLU A 62 -24.29 42.97 -23.01
N TRP A 63 -24.51 44.12 -23.65
CA TRP A 63 -23.51 45.15 -23.93
C TRP A 63 -22.60 45.46 -22.72
N TRP A 64 -23.19 45.61 -21.54
CA TRP A 64 -22.44 45.86 -20.31
C TRP A 64 -21.47 44.73 -19.94
N LYS A 65 -21.83 43.45 -20.15
CA LYS A 65 -20.93 42.31 -19.88
C LYS A 65 -19.72 42.28 -20.82
N ALA A 66 -19.86 42.78 -22.05
CA ALA A 66 -18.73 42.90 -22.97
C ALA A 66 -17.73 43.96 -22.48
N ILE A 67 -18.25 45.12 -22.06
CA ILE A 67 -17.46 46.19 -21.45
C ILE A 67 -16.75 45.70 -20.19
N GLN A 68 -17.47 45.00 -19.30
CA GLN A 68 -16.88 44.40 -18.09
C GLN A 68 -15.72 43.46 -18.42
N ARG A 69 -15.88 42.54 -19.38
CA ARG A 69 -14.79 41.64 -19.81
C ARG A 69 -13.62 42.41 -20.45
N GLY A 70 -13.89 43.47 -21.19
CA GLY A 70 -12.87 44.36 -21.74
C GLY A 70 -12.01 44.98 -20.63
N ILE A 71 -12.67 45.52 -19.59
CA ILE A 71 -12.00 46.08 -18.41
C ILE A 71 -11.23 44.99 -17.64
N GLU A 72 -11.85 43.83 -17.40
CA GLU A 72 -11.25 42.72 -16.66
C GLU A 72 -9.99 42.17 -17.35
N SER A 73 -9.99 42.08 -18.68
CA SER A 73 -8.89 41.54 -19.49
C SER A 73 -7.76 42.54 -19.77
N ALA A 74 -7.99 43.83 -19.55
CA ALA A 74 -6.99 44.88 -19.77
C ALA A 74 -6.04 45.07 -18.57
N ASN A 75 -4.76 45.30 -18.83
CA ASN A 75 -3.77 45.62 -17.79
C ASN A 75 -3.93 47.04 -17.23
N THR A 76 -4.22 47.99 -18.12
CA THR A 76 -4.34 49.41 -17.81
C THR A 76 -5.70 49.94 -18.25
N PHE A 77 -6.27 50.88 -17.49
CA PHE A 77 -7.48 51.61 -17.82
C PHE A 77 -7.13 53.06 -18.14
N VAL A 78 -7.25 53.45 -19.41
CA VAL A 78 -7.07 54.83 -19.86
C VAL A 78 -8.43 55.50 -19.92
N PHE A 79 -8.54 56.64 -19.24
CA PHE A 79 -9.74 57.48 -19.27
C PHE A 79 -9.46 58.76 -20.04
N VAL A 80 -10.15 58.97 -21.16
CA VAL A 80 -10.03 60.18 -21.98
C VAL A 80 -10.91 61.27 -21.38
N ILE A 81 -10.29 62.23 -20.69
CA ILE A 81 -10.96 63.33 -20.02
C ILE A 81 -11.37 64.40 -21.05
N SER A 82 -12.67 64.66 -21.10
CA SER A 82 -13.32 65.75 -21.82
C SER A 82 -14.59 66.18 -21.07
N PRO A 83 -15.17 67.36 -21.34
CA PRO A 83 -16.45 67.76 -20.76
C PRO A 83 -17.56 66.71 -20.97
N ASP A 84 -17.56 66.06 -22.13
CA ASP A 84 -18.56 65.05 -22.48
C ASP A 84 -18.32 63.70 -21.78
N SER A 85 -17.06 63.26 -21.60
CA SER A 85 -16.78 61.99 -20.90
C SER A 85 -17.01 62.10 -19.40
N VAL A 86 -16.71 63.25 -18.79
CA VAL A 86 -16.96 63.53 -17.36
C VAL A 86 -18.46 63.58 -17.05
N ALA A 87 -19.26 64.14 -17.96
CA ALA A 87 -20.72 64.20 -17.84
C ALA A 87 -21.43 62.87 -18.18
N SER A 88 -20.73 61.91 -18.78
CA SER A 88 -21.32 60.64 -19.25
C SER A 88 -21.57 59.65 -18.11
N ALA A 89 -22.81 59.19 -17.98
CA ALA A 89 -23.19 58.17 -17.00
C ALA A 89 -22.51 56.81 -17.28
N VAL A 90 -22.40 56.42 -18.55
CA VAL A 90 -21.72 55.18 -18.97
C VAL A 90 -20.25 55.20 -18.58
N CYS A 91 -19.54 56.28 -18.91
CA CYS A 91 -18.14 56.45 -18.55
C CYS A 91 -17.92 56.37 -17.04
N ARG A 92 -18.87 56.92 -16.26
CA ARG A 92 -18.85 56.82 -14.79
C ARG A 92 -18.99 55.37 -14.32
N GLU A 93 -19.88 54.58 -14.91
CA GLU A 93 -20.05 53.15 -14.60
C GLU A 93 -18.78 52.36 -14.93
N GLU A 94 -18.16 52.61 -16.10
CA GLU A 94 -16.91 51.97 -16.51
C GLU A 94 -15.78 52.24 -15.53
N VAL A 95 -15.59 53.51 -15.14
CA VAL A 95 -14.59 53.90 -14.14
C VAL A 95 -14.87 53.25 -12.79
N SER A 96 -16.13 53.20 -12.36
CA SER A 96 -16.51 52.57 -11.10
C SER A 96 -16.13 51.08 -11.10
N TYR A 97 -16.45 50.39 -12.19
CA TYR A 97 -16.16 48.97 -12.34
C TYR A 97 -14.65 48.68 -12.45
N ALA A 98 -13.90 49.53 -13.15
CA ALA A 98 -12.45 49.43 -13.22
C ALA A 98 -11.80 49.64 -11.85
N ALA A 99 -12.35 50.53 -11.02
CA ALA A 99 -11.91 50.74 -9.65
C ALA A 99 -12.20 49.53 -8.75
N GLU A 100 -13.36 48.89 -8.89
CA GLU A 100 -13.68 47.62 -8.21
C GLU A 100 -12.71 46.49 -8.58
N CYS A 101 -12.30 46.45 -9.86
CA CYS A 101 -11.30 45.52 -10.36
C CYS A 101 -9.85 45.92 -9.99
N ASN A 102 -9.68 47.02 -9.24
CA ASN A 102 -8.41 47.63 -8.88
C ASN A 102 -7.46 47.78 -10.07
N LYS A 103 -7.96 48.32 -11.18
CA LYS A 103 -7.16 48.54 -12.38
C LYS A 103 -6.22 49.72 -12.23
N ARG A 104 -5.11 49.69 -12.96
CA ARG A 104 -4.22 50.85 -13.06
C ARG A 104 -4.91 51.92 -13.90
N PHE A 105 -5.13 53.10 -13.33
CA PHE A 105 -5.67 54.24 -14.05
C PHE A 105 -4.55 55.09 -14.66
N LEU A 106 -4.69 55.43 -15.94
CA LEU A 106 -3.90 56.45 -16.63
C LEU A 106 -4.85 57.46 -17.29
N PRO A 107 -5.31 58.48 -16.56
CA PRO A 107 -6.16 59.51 -17.13
C PRO A 107 -5.38 60.40 -18.12
N ILE A 108 -6.00 60.69 -19.27
CA ILE A 108 -5.43 61.59 -20.28
C ILE A 108 -6.39 62.75 -20.56
N VAL A 109 -5.91 63.99 -20.54
CA VAL A 109 -6.70 65.20 -20.80
C VAL A 109 -6.68 65.50 -22.29
N TRP A 110 -7.81 65.30 -22.96
CA TRP A 110 -8.00 65.66 -24.36
C TRP A 110 -8.62 67.05 -24.52
N ARG A 111 -9.68 67.35 -23.75
CA ARG A 111 -10.35 68.67 -23.78
C ARG A 111 -10.55 69.20 -22.36
N GLU A 112 -10.24 70.47 -22.17
CA GLU A 112 -10.48 71.18 -20.92
C GLU A 112 -11.93 71.70 -20.82
N GLY A 113 -12.27 72.36 -19.71
CA GLY A 113 -13.61 72.94 -19.49
C GLY A 113 -14.65 71.96 -18.93
N PHE A 114 -14.21 70.82 -18.40
CA PHE A 114 -15.05 69.92 -17.61
C PHE A 114 -15.23 70.44 -16.19
N ASP A 115 -16.33 70.06 -15.54
CA ASP A 115 -16.59 70.38 -14.13
C ASP A 115 -15.82 69.40 -13.21
N PRO A 116 -14.82 69.87 -12.43
CA PRO A 116 -14.05 69.00 -11.55
C PRO A 116 -14.91 68.31 -10.47
N GLN A 117 -16.06 68.89 -10.10
CA GLN A 117 -16.97 68.29 -9.12
C GLN A 117 -17.69 67.05 -9.67
N GLN A 118 -17.81 66.94 -10.99
CA GLN A 118 -18.41 65.80 -11.65
C GLN A 118 -17.39 64.67 -11.92
N MET A 119 -16.09 64.94 -11.76
CA MET A 119 -15.03 63.97 -11.95
C MET A 119 -15.15 62.79 -10.98
N HIS A 120 -14.99 61.57 -11.49
CA HIS A 120 -14.99 60.40 -10.62
C HIS A 120 -13.76 60.43 -9.69
N PRO A 121 -13.89 60.13 -8.38
CA PRO A 121 -12.77 60.20 -7.43
C PRO A 121 -11.57 59.36 -7.84
N ALA A 122 -11.81 58.16 -8.40
CA ALA A 122 -10.75 57.29 -8.89
C ALA A 122 -9.94 57.89 -10.06
N ILE A 123 -10.46 58.88 -10.79
CA ILE A 123 -9.72 59.60 -11.84
C ILE A 123 -9.03 60.83 -11.27
N ALA A 124 -9.70 61.55 -10.37
CA ALA A 124 -9.16 62.76 -9.73
C ALA A 124 -7.94 62.48 -8.85
N SER A 125 -7.80 61.28 -8.31
CA SER A 125 -6.70 60.89 -7.41
C SER A 125 -5.39 60.52 -8.13
N HIS A 126 -5.36 60.53 -9.47
CA HIS A 126 -4.21 60.12 -10.27
C HIS A 126 -3.59 61.29 -11.03
N ASN A 127 -2.31 61.17 -11.36
CA ASN A 127 -1.64 62.13 -12.24
C ASN A 127 -2.22 62.03 -13.65
N TRP A 128 -2.42 63.17 -14.30
CA TRP A 128 -2.99 63.27 -15.63
C TRP A 128 -1.89 63.49 -16.67
N LEU A 129 -1.99 62.81 -17.81
CA LEU A 129 -1.20 63.10 -19.00
C LEU A 129 -1.98 64.07 -19.88
N PHE A 130 -1.29 65.01 -20.53
CA PHE A 130 -1.94 66.04 -21.33
C PHE A 130 -1.78 65.72 -22.83
N PHE A 131 -2.91 65.59 -23.52
CA PHE A 131 -3.01 65.27 -24.95
C PHE A 131 -3.79 66.35 -25.70
N ARG A 132 -3.89 67.58 -25.18
CA ARG A 132 -4.72 68.65 -25.78
C ARG A 132 -4.22 68.97 -27.18
N GLU A 133 -5.07 69.61 -28.00
CA GLU A 133 -4.68 70.03 -29.36
C GLU A 133 -3.39 70.86 -29.43
N THR A 134 -3.03 71.55 -28.35
CA THR A 134 -1.82 72.36 -28.23
C THR A 134 -0.57 71.59 -27.76
N ASP A 135 -0.73 70.38 -27.24
CA ASP A 135 0.37 69.57 -26.71
C ASP A 135 1.03 68.72 -27.83
N ASP A 136 2.28 68.30 -27.62
CA ASP A 136 2.95 67.38 -28.55
C ASP A 136 2.44 65.95 -28.35
N PHE A 137 1.63 65.49 -29.31
CA PHE A 137 1.06 64.15 -29.30
C PHE A 137 2.11 63.04 -29.18
N ASN A 138 3.25 63.15 -29.87
CA ASN A 138 4.26 62.10 -29.85
C ASN A 138 4.97 62.04 -28.50
N HIS A 139 5.22 63.19 -27.88
CA HIS A 139 5.78 63.26 -26.55
C HIS A 139 4.83 62.67 -25.51
N ALA A 140 3.55 63.08 -25.53
CA ALA A 140 2.53 62.57 -24.62
C ALA A 140 2.29 61.05 -24.80
N LEU A 141 2.35 60.55 -26.05
CA LEU A 141 2.27 59.12 -26.35
C LEU A 141 3.44 58.34 -25.73
N GLN A 142 4.66 58.88 -25.79
CA GLN A 142 5.82 58.25 -25.15
C GLN A 142 5.67 58.17 -23.63
N GLU A 143 5.18 59.24 -23.00
CA GLU A 143 4.89 59.23 -21.55
C GLU A 143 3.81 58.21 -21.19
N LEU A 144 2.75 58.10 -21.99
CA LEU A 144 1.71 57.09 -21.81
C LEU A 144 2.28 55.67 -21.87
N ILE A 145 3.11 55.38 -22.86
CA ILE A 145 3.75 54.06 -23.00
C ILE A 145 4.67 53.76 -21.82
N GLN A 146 5.50 54.72 -21.41
CA GLN A 146 6.36 54.55 -20.23
C GLN A 146 5.54 54.27 -18.98
N ALA A 147 4.43 54.99 -18.80
CA ALA A 147 3.53 54.77 -17.69
C ALA A 147 2.88 53.38 -17.74
N MET A 148 2.48 52.88 -18.91
CA MET A 148 1.94 51.53 -19.09
C MET A 148 2.96 50.42 -18.78
N ASP A 149 4.25 50.66 -19.01
CA ASP A 149 5.31 49.66 -18.85
C ASP A 149 5.89 49.55 -17.42
N ILE A 150 5.61 50.51 -16.54
CA ILE A 150 6.03 50.43 -15.14
C ILE A 150 5.41 49.19 -14.49
N ASP A 151 6.26 48.32 -13.94
CA ASP A 151 5.84 47.07 -13.27
C ASP A 151 4.95 46.16 -14.15
N LEU A 152 5.20 46.12 -15.46
CA LEU A 152 4.36 45.39 -16.42
C LEU A 152 4.11 43.92 -16.06
N ASP A 153 5.11 43.20 -15.57
CA ASP A 153 4.95 41.80 -15.14
C ASP A 153 3.98 41.66 -13.97
N HIS A 154 3.97 42.62 -13.05
CA HIS A 154 3.03 42.69 -11.94
C HIS A 154 1.61 42.95 -12.44
N LEU A 155 1.43 43.87 -13.40
CA LEU A 155 0.14 44.17 -14.03
C LEU A 155 -0.44 42.98 -14.78
N ARG A 156 0.40 42.29 -15.57
CA ARG A 156 -0.01 41.08 -16.29
C ARG A 156 -0.43 39.98 -15.32
N ALA A 157 0.35 39.74 -14.27
CA ALA A 157 0.01 38.78 -13.23
C ALA A 157 -1.28 39.15 -12.50
N HIS A 158 -1.48 40.43 -12.16
CA HIS A 158 -2.71 40.95 -11.58
C HIS A 158 -3.92 40.63 -12.47
N THR A 159 -3.90 41.05 -13.73
CA THR A 159 -5.02 40.85 -14.66
C THR A 159 -5.30 39.36 -14.90
N ARG A 160 -4.25 38.55 -15.10
CA ARG A 160 -4.36 37.08 -15.25
C ARG A 160 -5.02 36.43 -14.03
N LEU A 161 -4.60 36.79 -12.82
CA LEU A 161 -5.14 36.22 -11.59
C LEU A 161 -6.56 36.71 -11.31
N LEU A 162 -6.89 37.97 -11.66
CA LEU A 162 -8.25 38.50 -11.53
C LEU A 162 -9.21 37.72 -12.42
N MET A 163 -8.87 37.54 -13.70
CA MET A 163 -9.66 36.76 -14.65
C MET A 163 -9.89 35.33 -14.15
N ARG A 164 -8.82 34.63 -13.74
CA ARG A 164 -8.93 33.27 -13.19
C ARG A 164 -9.81 33.21 -11.93
N ALA A 165 -9.68 34.20 -11.04
CA ALA A 165 -10.47 34.26 -9.81
C ALA A 165 -11.96 34.51 -10.10
N LYS A 166 -12.28 35.37 -11.08
CA LYS A 166 -13.66 35.59 -11.53
C LYS A 166 -14.26 34.37 -12.20
N ASP A 167 -13.50 33.69 -13.07
CA ASP A 167 -13.93 32.43 -13.67
C ASP A 167 -14.21 31.36 -12.62
N TRP A 168 -13.30 31.19 -11.65
CA TRP A 168 -13.50 30.29 -10.52
C TRP A 168 -14.76 30.64 -9.73
N HIS A 169 -14.98 31.94 -9.45
CA HIS A 169 -16.14 32.39 -8.71
C HIS A 169 -17.45 32.14 -9.49
N ALA A 170 -17.48 32.45 -10.78
CA ALA A 170 -18.62 32.23 -11.67
C ALA A 170 -18.96 30.74 -11.85
N LYS A 171 -17.97 29.84 -11.73
CA LYS A 171 -18.14 28.39 -11.79
C LYS A 171 -18.41 27.78 -10.40
N ALA A 172 -19.15 28.50 -9.56
CA ALA A 172 -19.54 28.08 -8.22
C ALA A 172 -18.35 27.60 -7.36
N GLN A 173 -17.19 28.26 -7.52
CA GLN A 173 -15.98 27.99 -6.76
C GLN A 173 -15.45 26.55 -6.92
N ASN A 174 -15.66 25.93 -8.08
CA ASN A 174 -15.25 24.57 -8.37
C ASN A 174 -13.72 24.38 -8.26
N GLY A 175 -13.28 23.38 -7.49
CA GLY A 175 -11.86 23.09 -7.23
C GLY A 175 -11.01 22.69 -8.44
N SER A 176 -11.62 22.42 -9.60
CA SER A 176 -10.90 22.20 -10.87
C SER A 176 -10.26 23.45 -11.44
N TYR A 177 -10.75 24.64 -11.07
CA TYR A 177 -10.24 25.94 -11.53
C TYR A 177 -9.16 26.52 -10.59
N LEU A 178 -8.90 25.88 -9.45
CA LEU A 178 -7.88 26.32 -8.50
C LEU A 178 -6.46 26.12 -9.04
N LEU A 179 -5.54 27.00 -8.65
CA LEU A 179 -4.12 26.92 -9.00
C LEU A 179 -3.47 25.70 -8.33
N ARG A 180 -2.42 25.16 -8.96
CA ARG A 180 -1.69 23.98 -8.47
C ARG A 180 -0.21 24.07 -8.84
N GLY A 181 0.66 23.47 -8.02
CA GLY A 181 2.08 23.37 -8.32
C GLY A 181 2.73 24.75 -8.55
N HIS A 182 3.48 24.88 -9.65
CA HIS A 182 4.23 26.09 -9.96
C HIS A 182 3.35 27.34 -10.11
N ASP A 183 2.20 27.22 -10.77
CA ASP A 183 1.28 28.35 -10.98
C ASP A 183 0.76 28.91 -9.63
N LEU A 184 0.58 28.06 -8.62
CA LEU A 184 0.20 28.49 -7.27
C LEU A 184 1.36 29.17 -6.55
N GLN A 185 2.57 28.60 -6.65
CA GLN A 185 3.77 29.18 -6.03
C GLN A 185 4.07 30.58 -6.57
N GLU A 186 4.00 30.77 -7.89
CA GLU A 186 4.11 32.09 -8.52
C GLU A 186 3.05 33.07 -8.00
N ALA A 187 1.79 32.63 -7.91
CA ALA A 187 0.69 33.48 -7.47
C ALA A 187 0.85 33.92 -6.01
N GLU A 188 1.33 33.04 -5.13
CA GLU A 188 1.59 33.38 -3.73
C GLU A 188 2.77 34.35 -3.58
N GLN A 189 3.84 34.16 -4.36
CA GLN A 189 4.95 35.11 -4.39
C GLN A 189 4.47 36.48 -4.88
N TRP A 190 3.68 36.50 -5.96
CA TRP A 190 3.06 37.71 -6.47
C TRP A 190 2.17 38.38 -5.42
N LEU A 191 1.35 37.62 -4.69
CA LEU A 191 0.46 38.15 -3.65
C LEU A 191 1.25 38.86 -2.53
N VAL A 192 2.36 38.26 -2.08
CA VAL A 192 3.24 38.84 -1.05
C VAL A 192 3.94 40.10 -1.56
N GLN A 193 4.50 40.06 -2.77
CA GLN A 193 5.18 41.20 -3.37
C GLN A 193 4.22 42.36 -3.68
N GLY A 194 2.99 42.03 -4.09
CA GLY A 194 1.95 42.97 -4.50
C GLY A 194 1.43 43.86 -3.37
N LEU A 195 1.67 43.52 -2.10
CA LEU A 195 1.23 44.35 -0.96
C LEU A 195 1.84 45.77 -0.99
N ASN A 196 3.02 45.92 -1.59
CA ASN A 196 3.76 47.18 -1.72
C ASN A 196 3.79 47.71 -3.16
N LYS A 197 2.97 47.17 -4.06
CA LYS A 197 2.88 47.60 -5.46
C LYS A 197 1.48 48.12 -5.77
N ASP A 198 1.40 48.93 -6.82
CA ASP A 198 0.13 49.39 -7.38
C ASP A 198 -0.07 48.79 -8.78
N PRO A 199 -1.24 48.19 -9.09
CA PRO A 199 -2.37 47.97 -8.18
C PRO A 199 -2.09 46.87 -7.15
N LYS A 200 -2.66 47.04 -5.96
CA LYS A 200 -2.64 46.02 -4.91
C LYS A 200 -3.49 44.80 -5.29
N PRO A 201 -3.17 43.61 -4.76
CA PRO A 201 -4.05 42.45 -4.90
C PRO A 201 -5.47 42.72 -4.38
N THR A 202 -6.47 42.38 -5.19
CA THR A 202 -7.89 42.46 -4.83
C THR A 202 -8.26 41.38 -3.81
N PRO A 203 -9.31 41.59 -3.00
CA PRO A 203 -9.81 40.57 -2.08
C PRO A 203 -10.16 39.24 -2.78
N LEU A 204 -10.67 39.30 -4.01
CA LEU A 204 -11.03 38.11 -4.78
C LEU A 204 -9.80 37.30 -5.23
N GLN A 205 -8.73 37.97 -5.67
CA GLN A 205 -7.47 37.29 -6.00
C GLN A 205 -6.86 36.62 -4.76
N THR A 206 -6.83 37.32 -3.62
CA THR A 206 -6.35 36.77 -2.35
C THR A 206 -7.14 35.52 -1.97
N GLN A 207 -8.48 35.60 -1.98
CA GLN A 207 -9.35 34.45 -1.68
C GLN A 207 -9.09 33.27 -2.62
N TYR A 208 -8.91 33.53 -3.93
CA TYR A 208 -8.65 32.49 -4.91
C TYR A 208 -7.30 31.78 -4.67
N ILE A 209 -6.26 32.52 -4.32
CA ILE A 209 -4.93 31.97 -4.01
C ILE A 209 -4.98 31.17 -2.71
N ASP A 210 -5.60 31.70 -1.66
CA ASP A 210 -5.75 31.01 -0.38
C ASP A 210 -6.52 29.69 -0.53
N ARG A 211 -7.65 29.71 -1.24
CA ARG A 211 -8.42 28.49 -1.54
C ARG A 211 -7.63 27.49 -2.37
N SER A 212 -6.79 27.97 -3.28
CA SER A 212 -5.90 27.10 -4.06
C SER A 212 -4.87 26.41 -3.16
N ARG A 213 -4.26 27.13 -2.21
CA ARG A 213 -3.33 26.57 -1.23
C ARG A 213 -3.99 25.57 -0.28
N GLU A 214 -5.18 25.89 0.22
CA GLU A 214 -5.94 24.97 1.07
C GLU A 214 -6.24 23.66 0.33
N ALA A 215 -6.72 23.74 -0.91
CA ALA A 215 -7.03 22.57 -1.73
C ALA A 215 -5.80 21.71 -2.01
N GLU A 216 -4.66 22.31 -2.37
CA GLU A 216 -3.41 21.58 -2.58
C GLU A 216 -2.95 20.86 -1.30
N THR A 217 -3.05 21.54 -0.15
CA THR A 217 -2.71 20.97 1.15
C THR A 217 -3.60 19.77 1.50
N GLN A 218 -4.90 19.84 1.21
CA GLN A 218 -5.83 18.73 1.43
C GLN A 218 -5.51 17.53 0.53
N ILE A 219 -5.17 17.77 -0.75
CA ILE A 219 -4.76 16.71 -1.68
C ILE A 219 -3.48 16.03 -1.19
N LEU A 220 -2.49 16.79 -0.73
CA LEU A 220 -1.25 16.24 -0.19
C LEU A 220 -1.49 15.40 1.08
N LYS A 221 -2.30 15.89 2.02
CA LYS A 221 -2.70 15.14 3.22
C LYS A 221 -3.45 13.85 2.87
N ALA A 222 -4.37 13.89 1.92
CA ALA A 222 -5.11 12.71 1.47
C ALA A 222 -4.18 11.67 0.83
N ARG A 223 -3.23 12.10 -0.01
CA ARG A 223 -2.21 11.22 -0.59
C ARG A 223 -1.32 10.58 0.47
N GLN A 224 -0.90 11.35 1.49
CA GLN A 224 -0.11 10.81 2.60
C GLN A 224 -0.90 9.77 3.42
N LYS A 225 -2.18 10.05 3.75
CA LYS A 225 -3.05 9.08 4.43
C LYS A 225 -3.21 7.79 3.63
N ALA A 226 -3.51 7.89 2.33
CA ALA A 226 -3.65 6.72 1.46
C ALA A 226 -2.39 5.85 1.42
N LYS A 227 -1.20 6.48 1.36
CA LYS A 227 0.08 5.76 1.44
C LYS A 227 0.21 4.97 2.75
N TRP A 228 -0.07 5.59 3.90
CA TRP A 228 0.01 4.90 5.19
C TRP A 228 -0.98 3.75 5.33
N VAL A 229 -2.19 3.88 4.76
CA VAL A 229 -3.17 2.79 4.73
C VAL A 229 -2.62 1.58 3.98
N VAL A 230 -2.02 1.77 2.80
CA VAL A 230 -1.43 0.67 2.01
C VAL A 230 -0.28 -0.01 2.78
N VAL A 231 0.57 0.77 3.43
CA VAL A 231 1.68 0.26 4.25
C VAL A 231 1.15 -0.59 5.41
N LEU A 232 0.22 -0.05 6.19
CA LEU A 232 -0.35 -0.75 7.35
C LEU A 232 -1.08 -2.02 6.93
N ALA A 233 -1.86 -1.98 5.85
CA ALA A 233 -2.52 -3.16 5.31
C ALA A 233 -1.52 -4.25 4.90
N THR A 234 -0.43 -3.87 4.23
CA THR A 234 0.62 -4.83 3.81
C THR A 234 1.31 -5.47 5.01
N VAL A 235 1.64 -4.68 6.04
CA VAL A 235 2.24 -5.20 7.28
C VAL A 235 1.27 -6.16 8.00
N LEU A 236 -0.01 -5.79 8.11
CA LEU A 236 -1.03 -6.64 8.74
C LEU A 236 -1.24 -7.96 8.00
N VAL A 237 -1.34 -7.92 6.67
CA VAL A 237 -1.47 -9.13 5.84
C VAL A 237 -0.26 -10.04 6.00
N ASN A 238 0.96 -9.49 5.95
CA ASN A 238 2.18 -10.27 6.18
C ASN A 238 2.20 -10.87 7.60
N MET A 239 1.81 -10.12 8.63
CA MET A 239 1.75 -10.62 10.01
C MET A 239 0.73 -11.76 10.16
N LEU A 240 -0.43 -11.65 9.52
CA LEU A 240 -1.44 -12.70 9.51
C LEU A 240 -0.96 -13.96 8.78
N LEU A 241 -0.36 -13.81 7.59
CA LEU A 241 0.24 -14.92 6.85
C LEU A 241 1.31 -15.61 7.68
N VAL A 242 2.11 -14.84 8.41
CA VAL A 242 3.20 -15.38 9.22
C VAL A 242 2.67 -16.10 10.46
N THR A 243 1.66 -15.55 11.10
CA THR A 243 1.06 -16.17 12.28
C THR A 243 0.33 -17.46 11.89
N GLY A 244 -0.47 -17.41 10.81
CA GLY A 244 -1.18 -18.57 10.27
C GLY A 244 -0.23 -19.66 9.77
N GLY A 245 0.83 -19.28 9.05
CA GLY A 245 1.86 -20.20 8.59
C GLY A 245 2.61 -20.89 9.73
N CYS A 246 2.97 -20.15 10.79
CA CYS A 246 3.57 -20.71 12.02
C CYS A 246 2.66 -21.76 12.65
N PHE A 247 1.38 -21.43 12.83
CA PHE A 247 0.41 -22.33 13.45
C PHE A 247 0.22 -23.62 12.63
N TRP A 248 0.04 -23.47 11.31
CA TRP A 248 -0.11 -24.59 10.39
C TRP A 248 1.14 -25.49 10.34
N LEU A 249 2.34 -24.90 10.32
CA LEU A 249 3.60 -25.64 10.36
C LEU A 249 3.78 -26.41 11.66
N TYR A 250 3.46 -25.78 12.80
CA TYR A 250 3.56 -26.45 14.10
C TYR A 250 2.68 -27.70 14.15
N GLY A 251 1.43 -27.62 13.68
CA GLY A 251 0.52 -28.77 13.59
C GLY A 251 0.96 -29.81 12.56
N SER A 252 1.54 -29.39 11.45
CA SER A 252 2.02 -30.32 10.40
C SER A 252 3.28 -31.07 10.84
N ALA A 253 4.19 -30.39 11.56
CA ALA A 253 5.44 -30.95 12.07
C ALA A 253 5.20 -32.12 13.03
N SER A 254 4.27 -31.95 13.98
CA SER A 254 3.92 -33.00 14.94
C SER A 254 3.31 -34.22 14.25
N ASN A 255 2.40 -34.00 13.29
CA ASN A 255 1.80 -35.08 12.50
C ASN A 255 2.81 -35.83 11.63
N TRP A 256 3.82 -35.14 11.10
CA TRP A 256 4.89 -35.79 10.34
C TRP A 256 5.82 -36.59 11.24
N ALA A 257 6.24 -36.04 12.38
CA ALA A 257 7.06 -36.75 13.36
C ALA A 257 6.39 -38.03 13.85
N ARG A 258 5.09 -37.98 14.19
CA ARG A 258 4.33 -39.18 14.59
C ARG A 258 4.30 -40.24 13.51
N ARG A 259 3.93 -39.89 12.28
CA ARG A 259 3.91 -40.84 11.15
C ARG A 259 5.29 -41.43 10.85
N TRP A 260 6.35 -40.68 11.10
CA TRP A 260 7.72 -41.19 10.96
C TRP A 260 8.03 -42.21 12.05
N VAL A 261 7.71 -41.91 13.32
CA VAL A 261 7.88 -42.82 14.44
C VAL A 261 7.05 -44.10 14.26
N ASP A 262 5.79 -43.98 13.84
CA ASP A 262 4.90 -45.12 13.58
C ASP A 262 5.49 -46.06 12.52
N ARG A 263 6.04 -45.51 11.43
CA ARG A 263 6.73 -46.30 10.40
C ARG A 263 7.96 -47.01 10.95
N GLN A 264 8.78 -46.31 11.73
CA GLN A 264 9.98 -46.91 12.33
C GLN A 264 9.63 -48.04 13.32
N LEU A 265 8.54 -47.90 14.07
CA LEU A 265 8.00 -48.98 14.90
C LEU A 265 7.54 -50.17 14.04
N GLN A 266 6.79 -49.93 12.96
CA GLN A 266 6.38 -50.99 12.04
C GLN A 266 7.56 -51.70 11.39
N ASP A 267 8.56 -50.95 10.92
CA ASP A 267 9.78 -51.51 10.34
C ASP A 267 10.53 -52.37 11.37
N ALA A 268 10.65 -51.90 12.61
CA ALA A 268 11.27 -52.65 13.70
C ALA A 268 10.50 -53.92 14.07
N LEU A 269 9.17 -53.87 14.09
CA LEU A 269 8.32 -55.05 14.29
C LEU A 269 8.51 -56.07 13.16
N ASN A 270 8.48 -55.62 11.91
CA ASN A 270 8.62 -56.48 10.74
C ASN A 270 10.00 -57.16 10.72
N VAL A 271 11.06 -56.39 10.98
CA VAL A 271 12.41 -56.95 11.12
C VAL A 271 12.44 -57.95 12.26
N GLY A 272 11.92 -57.60 13.44
CA GLY A 272 11.92 -58.50 14.59
C GLY A 272 11.17 -59.81 14.34
N LEU A 273 9.99 -59.76 13.72
CA LEU A 273 9.20 -60.95 13.38
C LEU A 273 9.87 -61.82 12.33
N ALA A 274 10.58 -61.23 11.35
CA ALA A 274 11.14 -61.95 10.21
C ALA A 274 12.19 -63.03 10.59
N GLY A 275 12.84 -62.90 11.75
CA GLY A 275 13.80 -63.91 12.24
C GLY A 275 13.31 -64.77 13.39
N ILE A 276 12.02 -64.69 13.76
CA ILE A 276 11.43 -65.57 14.78
C ILE A 276 10.80 -66.78 14.09
N SER A 277 11.28 -67.99 14.41
CA SER A 277 10.61 -69.23 14.04
C SER A 277 9.42 -69.49 14.96
N GLY A 278 8.20 -69.49 14.42
CA GLY A 278 6.99 -69.71 15.23
C GLY A 278 6.90 -71.10 15.83
N ASP A 279 7.37 -72.14 15.12
CA ASP A 279 7.38 -73.52 15.65
C ASP A 279 8.36 -73.65 16.82
N GLU A 280 9.55 -73.06 16.70
CA GLU A 280 10.53 -73.03 17.79
C GLU A 280 10.03 -72.19 18.97
N PHE A 281 9.37 -71.06 18.68
CA PHE A 281 8.73 -70.21 19.68
C PHE A 281 7.66 -70.96 20.48
N GLU A 282 6.81 -71.73 19.79
CA GLU A 282 5.76 -72.54 20.42
C GLU A 282 6.36 -73.58 21.37
N ALA A 283 7.40 -74.29 20.93
CA ALA A 283 8.11 -75.27 21.74
C ALA A 283 8.73 -74.64 23.00
N ILE A 284 9.41 -73.49 22.88
CA ILE A 284 10.00 -72.80 24.05
C ILE A 284 8.96 -72.11 24.93
N ALA A 285 7.76 -71.81 24.43
CA ALA A 285 6.70 -71.16 25.21
C ALA A 285 5.89 -72.16 26.03
N TYR A 286 5.49 -73.29 25.43
CA TYR A 286 4.44 -74.14 25.99
C TYR A 286 4.90 -75.55 26.40
N GLU A 287 6.01 -76.05 25.87
CA GLU A 287 6.47 -77.42 26.16
C GLU A 287 7.42 -77.50 27.38
N PRO A 288 7.61 -78.67 28.00
CA PRO A 288 8.66 -78.87 29.00
C PRO A 288 10.07 -78.64 28.40
N PRO A 289 11.04 -78.10 29.16
CA PRO A 289 12.39 -77.90 28.66
C PRO A 289 13.05 -79.20 28.22
N THR A 290 13.51 -79.23 26.97
CA THR A 290 14.37 -80.26 26.37
C THR A 290 15.71 -79.65 25.94
N PRO A 291 16.75 -80.47 25.68
CA PRO A 291 18.01 -79.96 25.13
C PRO A 291 17.82 -79.14 23.83
N ALA A 292 16.89 -79.58 22.96
CA ALA A 292 16.55 -78.85 21.74
C ALA A 292 15.88 -77.50 22.03
N SER A 293 14.93 -77.44 22.98
CA SER A 293 14.29 -76.18 23.38
C SER A 293 15.26 -75.17 24.00
N GLN A 294 16.38 -75.64 24.58
CA GLN A 294 17.42 -74.75 25.11
C GLN A 294 18.20 -74.07 23.98
N GLU A 295 18.50 -74.80 22.91
CA GLU A 295 19.11 -74.24 21.69
C GLU A 295 18.15 -73.28 20.99
N PHE A 296 16.87 -73.64 20.86
CA PHE A 296 15.83 -72.76 20.31
C PHE A 296 15.70 -71.46 21.11
N TYR A 297 15.71 -71.54 22.45
CA TYR A 297 15.67 -70.36 23.30
C TYR A 297 16.90 -69.47 23.10
N GLN A 298 18.10 -70.04 23.00
CA GLN A 298 19.32 -69.27 22.77
C GLN A 298 19.28 -68.57 21.41
N ASN A 299 18.89 -69.27 20.34
CA ASN A 299 18.76 -68.69 19.00
C ASN A 299 17.73 -67.55 18.98
N HIS A 300 16.59 -67.75 19.63
CA HIS A 300 15.54 -66.75 19.76
C HIS A 300 16.03 -65.50 20.51
N GLN A 301 16.72 -65.70 21.63
CA GLN A 301 17.26 -64.62 22.44
C GLN A 301 18.37 -63.86 21.70
N ASP A 302 19.31 -64.57 21.05
CA ASP A 302 20.38 -63.99 20.21
C ASP A 302 19.80 -63.15 19.06
N TRP A 303 18.68 -63.58 18.48
CA TRP A 303 18.00 -62.83 17.43
C TRP A 303 17.47 -61.49 17.94
N LEU A 304 16.77 -61.48 19.08
CA LEU A 304 16.25 -60.24 19.67
C LEU A 304 17.39 -59.26 20.02
N VAL A 305 18.52 -59.76 20.51
CA VAL A 305 19.72 -58.96 20.76
C VAL A 305 20.29 -58.39 19.46
N LYS A 306 20.41 -59.19 18.38
CA LYS A 306 20.88 -58.72 17.06
C LYS A 306 19.98 -57.62 16.49
N VAL A 307 18.66 -57.77 16.60
CA VAL A 307 17.69 -56.75 16.16
C VAL A 307 17.88 -55.47 16.95
N ASN A 308 18.07 -55.53 18.27
CA ASN A 308 18.34 -54.34 19.09
C ASN A 308 19.70 -53.69 18.75
N ILE A 309 20.75 -54.46 18.46
CA ILE A 309 22.03 -53.90 17.99
C ILE A 309 21.86 -53.13 16.68
N ALA A 310 21.07 -53.67 15.74
CA ALA A 310 20.78 -53.01 14.46
C ALA A 310 19.85 -51.79 14.63
N LEU A 311 18.92 -51.86 15.58
CA LEU A 311 17.92 -50.84 15.88
C LEU A 311 17.98 -50.46 17.38
N PRO A 312 18.98 -49.66 17.80
CA PRO A 312 19.30 -49.45 19.22
C PRO A 312 18.21 -48.76 20.04
N ASN A 313 17.23 -48.14 19.39
CA ASN A 313 16.08 -47.51 20.04
C ASN A 313 14.84 -48.41 20.08
N ALA A 314 14.91 -49.61 19.49
CA ALA A 314 13.84 -50.60 19.41
C ALA A 314 14.08 -51.73 20.44
N PHE A 315 13.34 -51.70 21.54
CA PHE A 315 13.44 -52.71 22.59
C PHE A 315 12.37 -53.77 22.37
N SER A 316 12.79 -54.97 21.98
CA SER A 316 11.90 -56.05 21.61
C SER A 316 11.71 -57.07 22.73
N ARG A 317 10.46 -57.50 22.94
CA ARG A 317 10.08 -58.58 23.88
C ARG A 317 9.04 -59.49 23.25
N THR A 318 9.18 -60.78 23.43
CA THR A 318 8.18 -61.75 22.97
C THR A 318 7.41 -62.32 24.13
N TYR A 319 6.10 -62.49 23.94
CA TYR A 319 5.18 -62.97 24.96
C TYR A 319 4.28 -64.07 24.42
N ALA A 320 3.86 -64.96 25.30
CA ALA A 320 2.89 -66.00 24.97
C ALA A 320 1.64 -65.83 25.86
N PRO A 321 0.43 -65.84 25.28
CA PRO A 321 -0.80 -65.81 26.07
C PRO A 321 -0.94 -67.07 26.92
N THR A 322 -1.52 -66.93 28.11
CA THR A 322 -1.91 -68.07 28.95
C THR A 322 -3.41 -68.35 28.81
N GLY A 323 -3.93 -69.36 29.51
CA GLY A 323 -5.38 -69.59 29.61
C GLY A 323 -6.15 -68.47 30.31
N ASN A 324 -5.46 -67.51 30.93
CA ASN A 324 -6.04 -66.33 31.57
C ASN A 324 -5.83 -65.09 30.67
N PRO A 325 -6.91 -64.43 30.18
CA PRO A 325 -6.81 -63.27 29.28
C PRO A 325 -6.12 -62.02 29.87
N ARG A 326 -5.82 -62.02 31.18
CA ARG A 326 -5.08 -60.96 31.87
C ARG A 326 -3.62 -61.32 32.18
N GLU A 327 -3.16 -62.46 31.70
CA GLU A 327 -1.85 -62.98 32.03
C GLU A 327 -1.12 -63.44 30.77
N ILE A 328 0.13 -63.04 30.67
CA ILE A 328 1.06 -63.51 29.65
C ILE A 328 2.31 -64.04 30.33
N ILE A 329 3.11 -64.80 29.59
CA ILE A 329 4.47 -65.16 29.99
C ILE A 329 5.47 -64.50 29.05
N TRP A 330 6.51 -63.87 29.62
CA TRP A 330 7.59 -63.29 28.84
C TRP A 330 8.59 -64.36 28.41
N ILE A 331 8.71 -64.58 27.09
CA ILE A 331 9.56 -65.62 26.52
C ILE A 331 10.95 -65.08 26.19
N GLY A 332 11.07 -63.96 25.48
CA GLY A 332 12.35 -63.38 25.05
C GLY A 332 12.37 -61.89 25.31
N ASP A 333 13.55 -61.32 25.55
CA ASP A 333 13.72 -59.90 25.82
C ASP A 333 15.11 -59.43 25.42
N SER A 334 15.18 -58.49 24.48
CA SER A 334 16.43 -57.95 23.93
C SER A 334 17.39 -57.37 24.98
N LEU A 335 16.93 -57.10 26.19
CA LEU A 335 17.73 -56.53 27.28
C LEU A 335 18.40 -57.57 28.19
N ARG A 336 18.02 -58.86 28.13
CA ARG A 336 18.48 -59.89 29.09
C ARG A 336 20.00 -60.11 29.10
N ASP A 337 20.65 -59.92 27.97
CA ASP A 337 22.08 -60.16 27.79
C ASP A 337 22.88 -58.86 27.61
N THR A 338 22.28 -57.72 27.95
CA THR A 338 22.92 -56.40 27.84
C THR A 338 23.21 -55.84 29.24
N GLU A 339 24.42 -55.31 29.48
CA GLU A 339 24.79 -54.67 30.76
C GLU A 339 24.10 -53.30 30.98
N ALA A 340 23.15 -52.92 30.12
CA ALA A 340 22.56 -51.58 30.07
C ALA A 340 21.45 -51.37 31.12
N GLN A 341 21.85 -51.04 32.36
CA GLN A 341 21.00 -50.35 33.33
C GLN A 341 20.48 -49.01 32.73
N PRO A 342 19.19 -48.63 32.92
CA PRO A 342 18.39 -48.87 34.12
C PRO A 342 17.10 -49.68 33.91
N ILE A 343 16.89 -50.31 32.75
CA ILE A 343 15.63 -51.02 32.45
C ILE A 343 15.76 -52.47 32.91
N SER A 344 14.90 -52.92 33.82
CA SER A 344 14.91 -54.32 34.26
C SER A 344 14.44 -55.23 33.13
N ALA A 345 15.32 -56.09 32.64
CA ALA A 345 14.96 -57.13 31.70
C ALA A 345 13.99 -58.12 32.36
N THR A 346 13.00 -58.59 31.60
CA THR A 346 12.11 -59.68 32.06
C THR A 346 12.90 -60.98 32.19
N ARG A 347 12.40 -61.97 32.93
CA ARG A 347 13.00 -63.31 33.02
C ARG A 347 12.29 -64.31 32.11
N PHE A 348 13.00 -65.37 31.70
CA PHE A 348 12.42 -66.44 30.90
C PHE A 348 11.22 -67.07 31.60
N ARG A 349 10.09 -67.17 30.89
CA ARG A 349 8.78 -67.63 31.39
C ARG A 349 8.30 -66.89 32.64
N GLN A 350 8.69 -65.62 32.80
CA GLN A 350 8.16 -64.79 33.87
C GLN A 350 6.68 -64.51 33.62
N PRO A 351 5.76 -64.90 34.54
CA PRO A 351 4.36 -64.52 34.44
C PRO A 351 4.23 -63.01 34.66
N TYR A 352 3.33 -62.40 33.90
CA TYR A 352 3.04 -60.97 33.96
C TYR A 352 1.54 -60.73 33.91
N ILE A 353 1.01 -60.14 34.98
CA ILE A 353 -0.37 -59.70 35.04
C ILE A 353 -0.45 -58.39 34.27
N VAL A 354 -1.12 -58.42 33.14
CA VAL A 354 -1.19 -57.29 32.22
C VAL A 354 -2.11 -56.22 32.81
N ASP A 355 -1.59 -54.99 32.93
CA ASP A 355 -2.40 -53.86 33.35
C ASP A 355 -3.53 -53.56 32.33
N PRO A 356 -4.64 -52.91 32.74
CA PRO A 356 -5.79 -52.72 31.86
C PRO A 356 -5.49 -51.97 30.56
N ILE A 357 -4.48 -51.09 30.54
CA ILE A 357 -4.10 -50.32 29.35
C ILE A 357 -3.32 -51.23 28.39
N SER A 358 -2.33 -51.97 28.90
CA SER A 358 -1.53 -52.90 28.09
C SER A 358 -2.34 -54.12 27.61
N GLN A 359 -3.38 -54.52 28.33
CA GLN A 359 -4.19 -55.69 28.02
C GLN A 359 -4.81 -55.59 26.63
N TYR A 360 -5.33 -54.42 26.27
CA TYR A 360 -5.93 -54.19 24.96
C TYR A 360 -4.90 -54.34 23.83
N TRP A 361 -3.72 -53.72 23.97
CA TRP A 361 -2.73 -53.68 22.89
C TRP A 361 -2.02 -55.01 22.69
N LEU A 362 -1.72 -55.73 23.77
CA LEU A 362 -1.09 -57.05 23.69
C LEU A 362 -2.06 -58.09 23.12
N ALA A 363 -3.35 -58.02 23.49
CA ALA A 363 -4.38 -58.89 22.91
C ALA A 363 -4.64 -58.55 21.43
N ALA A 364 -4.74 -57.27 21.07
CA ALA A 364 -4.90 -56.83 19.69
C ALA A 364 -3.68 -57.21 18.82
N GLY A 365 -2.47 -57.13 19.39
CA GLY A 365 -1.22 -57.55 18.75
C GLY A 365 -1.14 -59.03 18.41
N LEU A 366 -1.94 -59.90 19.05
CA LEU A 366 -2.05 -61.31 18.67
C LEU A 366 -2.96 -61.52 17.45
N ILE A 367 -3.69 -60.50 17.02
CA ILE A 367 -4.58 -60.55 15.85
C ILE A 367 -3.90 -59.86 14.67
N GLU A 368 -3.46 -58.62 14.87
CA GLU A 368 -2.84 -57.79 13.83
C GLU A 368 -1.82 -56.80 14.43
N PRO A 369 -0.83 -56.36 13.63
CA PRO A 369 0.10 -55.30 14.04
C PRO A 369 -0.62 -54.06 14.59
N THR A 370 -0.44 -53.76 15.87
CA THR A 370 -1.17 -52.71 16.58
C THR A 370 -0.20 -51.78 17.33
N ILE A 371 -0.30 -50.47 17.07
CA ILE A 371 0.51 -49.42 17.73
C ILE A 371 -0.30 -48.77 18.86
N THR A 372 0.34 -48.49 19.99
CA THR A 372 -0.25 -47.70 21.08
C THR A 372 -0.47 -46.25 20.65
N ARG A 373 -1.68 -45.72 20.84
CA ARG A 373 -2.05 -44.36 20.36
C ARG A 373 -1.28 -43.21 21.00
N THR A 374 -0.79 -43.38 22.23
CA THR A 374 -0.03 -42.41 22.99
C THR A 374 1.04 -43.11 23.81
N THR A 375 2.08 -42.37 24.20
CA THR A 375 3.07 -42.89 25.15
C THR A 375 2.40 -43.24 26.48
N TYR A 376 2.84 -44.33 27.11
CA TYR A 376 2.37 -44.77 28.42
C TYR A 376 3.56 -45.07 29.34
N THR A 377 3.29 -45.30 30.62
CA THR A 377 4.31 -45.64 31.61
C THR A 377 3.90 -46.92 32.34
N ASP A 378 4.82 -47.88 32.40
CA ASP A 378 4.70 -49.14 33.14
C ASP A 378 5.89 -49.32 34.10
N GLU A 379 5.99 -50.48 34.74
CA GLU A 379 7.12 -50.80 35.65
C GLU A 379 8.47 -50.91 34.93
N PHE A 380 8.48 -51.05 33.60
CA PHE A 380 9.68 -51.17 32.79
C PHE A 380 10.15 -49.81 32.26
N GLY A 381 9.29 -48.78 32.23
CA GLY A 381 9.64 -47.42 31.82
C GLY A 381 8.50 -46.67 31.13
N SER A 382 8.83 -45.68 30.31
CA SER A 382 7.87 -44.94 29.49
C SER A 382 8.08 -45.20 28.02
N TRP A 383 7.02 -45.64 27.33
CA TRP A 383 7.14 -46.28 26.02
C TRP A 383 6.09 -45.80 25.03
N LEU A 384 6.43 -45.91 23.76
CA LEU A 384 5.49 -46.03 22.64
C LEU A 384 5.74 -47.40 22.01
N SER A 385 4.70 -48.20 21.85
CA SER A 385 4.85 -49.63 21.54
C SER A 385 4.07 -50.03 20.31
N ILE A 386 4.57 -51.05 19.64
CA ILE A 386 3.84 -51.82 18.63
C ILE A 386 3.90 -53.30 18.99
N CYS A 387 2.78 -54.00 18.80
CA CYS A 387 2.70 -55.45 19.02
C CYS A 387 2.25 -56.13 17.72
N GLY A 388 2.74 -57.33 17.42
CA GLY A 388 2.31 -58.11 16.26
C GLY A 388 2.42 -59.63 16.50
N PRO A 389 1.69 -60.44 15.72
CA PRO A 389 1.54 -61.86 16.01
C PRO A 389 2.76 -62.66 15.53
N ILE A 390 3.15 -63.65 16.32
CA ILE A 390 4.08 -64.71 15.93
C ILE A 390 3.24 -65.90 15.47
N GLN A 391 3.42 -66.32 14.22
CA GLN A 391 2.69 -67.43 13.63
C GLN A 391 3.62 -68.62 13.42
N ASN A 392 3.14 -69.81 13.76
CA ASN A 392 3.81 -71.08 13.47
C ASN A 392 3.62 -71.47 11.99
N SER A 393 4.27 -72.55 11.54
CA SER A 393 4.20 -72.99 10.14
C SER A 393 2.79 -73.41 9.69
N ALA A 394 1.91 -73.73 10.63
CA ALA A 394 0.49 -74.00 10.40
C ALA A 394 -0.38 -72.72 10.31
N GLY A 395 0.22 -71.54 10.45
CA GLY A 395 -0.48 -70.25 10.45
C GLY A 395 -1.23 -69.94 11.74
N GLN A 396 -1.00 -70.71 12.81
CA GLN A 396 -1.61 -70.48 14.12
C GLN A 396 -0.80 -69.43 14.88
N VAL A 397 -1.48 -68.50 15.55
CA VAL A 397 -0.82 -67.50 16.41
C VAL A 397 -0.43 -68.17 17.72
N VAL A 398 0.88 -68.25 17.97
CA VAL A 398 1.48 -68.92 19.14
C VAL A 398 2.05 -67.92 20.15
N GLY A 399 2.08 -66.64 19.81
CA GLY A 399 2.55 -65.57 20.68
C GLY A 399 2.55 -64.23 19.98
N GLY A 400 3.17 -63.24 20.62
CA GLY A 400 3.34 -61.91 20.04
C GLY A 400 4.74 -61.35 20.27
N LEU A 401 5.17 -60.50 19.35
CA LEU A 401 6.34 -59.65 19.49
C LEU A 401 5.86 -58.23 19.83
N ARG A 402 6.36 -57.68 20.92
CA ARG A 402 6.25 -56.28 21.29
C ARG A 402 7.57 -55.57 20.99
N VAL A 403 7.51 -54.41 20.37
CA VAL A 403 8.66 -53.51 20.16
C VAL A 403 8.34 -52.16 20.78
N ASP A 404 9.24 -51.68 21.64
CA ASP A 404 9.09 -50.44 22.39
C ASP A 404 10.13 -49.40 21.96
N PHE A 405 9.68 -48.18 21.72
CA PHE A 405 10.53 -46.99 21.67
C PHE A 405 10.36 -46.21 22.97
N ARG A 406 11.46 -45.70 23.54
CA ARG A 406 11.37 -44.88 24.75
C ARG A 406 10.65 -43.56 24.47
N ALA A 407 9.83 -43.11 25.43
CA ALA A 407 9.06 -41.87 25.30
C ALA A 407 9.95 -40.60 25.25
N ASP A 408 11.16 -40.61 25.80
CA ASP A 408 12.13 -39.52 25.64
C ASP A 408 12.73 -39.48 24.22
N TYR A 409 13.06 -40.63 23.63
CA TYR A 409 13.48 -40.71 22.23
C TYR A 409 12.41 -40.19 21.27
N VAL A 410 11.15 -40.59 21.45
CA VAL A 410 10.01 -40.09 20.64
C VAL A 410 9.88 -38.57 20.77
N ARG A 411 9.95 -38.01 21.99
CA ARG A 411 9.92 -36.56 22.21
C ARG A 411 11.10 -35.82 21.58
N GLN A 412 12.29 -36.40 21.62
CA GLN A 412 13.48 -35.83 20.98
C GLN A 412 13.29 -35.71 19.46
N ILE A 413 12.75 -36.74 18.81
CA ILE A 413 12.44 -36.71 17.37
C ILE A 413 11.42 -35.62 17.05
N GLU A 414 10.30 -35.57 17.79
CA GLU A 414 9.28 -34.53 17.61
C GLU A 414 9.89 -33.11 17.75
N GLN A 415 10.77 -32.92 18.74
CA GLN A 415 11.43 -31.64 18.97
C GLN A 415 12.45 -31.30 17.86
N GLN A 416 13.24 -32.25 17.39
CA GLN A 416 14.20 -32.04 16.28
C GLN A 416 13.48 -31.65 14.99
N VAL A 417 12.40 -32.36 14.65
CA VAL A 417 11.55 -32.06 13.49
C VAL A 417 10.98 -30.65 13.59
N ARG A 418 10.40 -30.31 14.75
CA ARG A 418 9.84 -28.98 15.00
C ARG A 418 10.90 -27.88 14.88
N ASN A 419 12.08 -28.08 15.47
CA ASN A 419 13.14 -27.07 15.46
C ASN A 419 13.66 -26.80 14.04
N ARG A 420 13.91 -27.84 13.24
CA ARG A 420 14.37 -27.67 11.84
C ARG A 420 13.36 -26.93 10.98
N LEU A 421 12.08 -27.26 11.11
CA LEU A 421 11.00 -26.57 10.39
C LEU A 421 10.84 -25.11 10.85
N LEU A 422 10.96 -24.86 12.15
CA LEU A 422 10.91 -23.49 12.69
C LEU A 422 12.07 -22.62 12.17
N THR A 423 13.29 -23.16 12.10
CA THR A 423 14.44 -22.43 11.54
C THR A 423 14.22 -22.07 10.07
N ALA A 424 13.79 -23.02 9.24
CA ALA A 424 13.48 -22.76 7.84
C ALA A 424 12.40 -21.67 7.70
N TYR A 425 11.39 -21.71 8.56
CA TYR A 425 10.33 -20.71 8.58
C TYR A 425 10.81 -19.30 8.95
N ILE A 426 11.65 -19.17 9.98
CA ILE A 426 12.23 -17.89 10.41
C ILE A 426 13.03 -17.27 9.26
N ILE A 427 13.78 -18.07 8.49
CA ILE A 427 14.53 -17.58 7.33
C ILE A 427 13.58 -16.98 6.28
N VAL A 428 12.49 -17.69 5.94
CA VAL A 428 11.48 -17.20 4.99
C VAL A 428 10.81 -15.93 5.51
N PHE A 429 10.50 -15.87 6.81
CA PHE A 429 9.93 -14.69 7.44
C PHE A 429 10.85 -13.46 7.35
N ILE A 430 12.13 -13.62 7.68
CA ILE A 430 13.12 -12.54 7.58
C ILE A 430 13.21 -12.04 6.14
N TRP A 431 13.20 -12.95 5.16
CA TRP A 431 13.19 -12.58 3.74
C TRP A 431 11.96 -11.76 3.34
N LEU A 432 10.76 -12.20 3.73
CA LEU A 432 9.52 -11.46 3.46
C LEU A 432 9.50 -10.09 4.14
N PHE A 433 10.02 -10.01 5.36
CA PHE A 433 10.13 -8.76 6.10
C PHE A 433 11.08 -7.78 5.40
N ILE A 434 12.28 -8.23 4.99
CA ILE A 434 13.22 -7.40 4.22
C ILE A 434 12.60 -6.92 2.91
N LEU A 435 11.92 -7.81 2.17
CA LEU A 435 11.24 -7.46 0.92
C LEU A 435 10.18 -6.36 1.15
N SER A 436 9.42 -6.45 2.25
CA SER A 436 8.44 -5.42 2.62
C SER A 436 9.08 -4.05 2.90
N LEU A 437 10.25 -4.03 3.55
CA LEU A 437 11.00 -2.79 3.81
C LEU A 437 11.58 -2.19 2.53
N VAL A 438 12.03 -3.03 1.59
CA VAL A 438 12.51 -2.56 0.28
C VAL A 438 11.37 -1.92 -0.49
N ILE A 439 10.19 -2.55 -0.55
CA ILE A 439 8.99 -1.97 -1.18
C ILE A 439 8.63 -0.65 -0.51
N LEU A 440 8.69 -0.58 0.83
CA LEU A 440 8.45 0.65 1.59
C LEU A 440 9.43 1.77 1.19
N ARG A 441 10.71 1.43 0.97
CA ARG A 441 11.75 2.39 0.62
C ARG A 441 11.60 2.89 -0.82
N VAL A 442 11.31 1.99 -1.75
CA VAL A 442 11.12 2.32 -3.18
C VAL A 442 9.86 3.16 -3.41
N THR A 443 8.85 3.03 -2.55
CA THR A 443 7.61 3.81 -2.63
C THR A 443 7.68 5.17 -1.92
N ARG A 444 8.80 5.51 -1.26
CA ARG A 444 9.03 6.86 -0.74
C ARG A 444 9.18 7.84 -1.91
N PRO A 445 8.47 8.98 -1.91
CA PRO A 445 8.76 10.01 -2.89
C PRO A 445 10.22 10.48 -2.72
N PRO A 446 10.86 10.96 -3.80
CA PRO A 446 12.14 11.65 -3.67
C PRO A 446 12.01 12.76 -2.62
N ALA A 447 13.03 12.94 -1.79
CA ALA A 447 13.07 14.04 -0.83
C ALA A 447 12.88 15.35 -1.60
N ALA A 448 11.92 16.15 -1.14
CA ALA A 448 11.64 17.48 -1.68
C ALA A 448 12.76 18.45 -1.33
#